data_AF-A0A8H3QKE8-F1
#
_entry.id   AF-A0A8H3QKE8-F1
#
_cell.length_a   1.000
_cell.length_b   1.000
_cell.length_c   1.000
_cell.angle_alpha   90.00
_cell.angle_beta   90.00
_cell.angle_gamma   90.00
#
_symmetry.space_group_name_H-M   'P 1'
#
loop_
_entity.id
_entity.type
_entity.pdbx_description
1 polymer ?
#
loop_
_entity_poly.entity_id
_entity_poly.type
_entity_poly.pdbx_seq_one_letter_code
_entity_poly.pdbx_strand_id
1 'polypeptide(L)'
;MLLNEYPKKPTIDKEVQFWIQKKDQTKKILYFNTLARFAIITRPNLTRGEIFADDIGLSKTIQMIALIASKPAINLDFIYSKTTLIIAPLSVLENWIDQINMHVKKESLFYYVFHGVN
;
A
#
# COMPACT_ATOMS: atom_id res chain seq x y z
N MET A 1 -6.31 4.48 -1.23
CA MET A 1 -5.77 3.18 -0.79
C MET A 1 -5.38 2.24 -1.92
N LEU A 2 -6.30 1.52 -2.58
CA LEU A 2 -5.93 0.46 -3.56
C LEU A 2 -5.00 0.92 -4.70
N LEU A 3 -5.23 2.12 -5.25
CA LEU A 3 -4.40 2.68 -6.32
C LEU A 3 -2.97 2.99 -5.88
N ASN A 4 -2.77 3.33 -4.60
CA ASN A 4 -1.48 3.70 -4.05
C ASN A 4 -0.71 2.46 -3.57
N GLU A 5 -1.41 1.38 -3.26
CA GLU A 5 -0.81 0.06 -3.07
C GLU A 5 -0.22 -0.51 -4.37
N TYR A 6 -0.82 -0.18 -5.52
CA TYR A 6 -0.34 -0.62 -6.84
C TYR A 6 -0.14 0.58 -7.77
N PRO A 7 0.93 1.37 -7.57
CA PRO A 7 1.14 2.59 -8.32
C PRO A 7 1.29 2.29 -9.82
N LYS A 8 0.55 3.06 -10.63
CA LYS A 8 0.65 2.99 -12.09
C LYS A 8 2.04 3.45 -12.54
N LYS A 9 2.48 2.96 -13.71
CA LYS A 9 3.75 3.39 -14.30
C LYS A 9 3.66 4.88 -14.68
N PRO A 10 4.72 5.68 -14.44
CA PRO A 10 4.78 7.03 -14.96
C PRO A 10 4.79 6.98 -16.50
N THR A 11 4.12 7.94 -17.12
CA THR A 11 4.06 8.08 -18.58
C THR A 11 4.63 9.43 -19.00
N ILE A 12 4.60 9.74 -20.29
CA ILE A 12 5.05 11.04 -20.82
C ILE A 12 4.12 12.16 -20.33
N ASP A 13 2.84 11.86 -20.17
CA ASP A 13 1.80 12.84 -19.84
C ASP A 13 1.40 12.82 -18.35
N LYS A 14 1.79 11.78 -17.61
CA LYS A 14 1.37 11.59 -16.22
C LYS A 14 2.55 11.29 -15.32
N GLU A 15 2.81 12.23 -14.42
CA GLU A 15 3.74 12.05 -13.31
C GLU A 15 3.18 11.07 -12.27
N VAL A 16 4.05 10.21 -11.73
CA VAL A 16 3.74 9.33 -10.60
C VAL A 16 4.93 9.36 -9.64
N GLN A 17 4.71 9.74 -8.37
CA GLN A 17 5.74 9.83 -7.33
C GLN A 17 6.98 10.60 -7.81
N PHE A 18 6.76 11.77 -8.42
CA PHE A 18 7.79 12.65 -8.96
C PHE A 18 8.56 12.09 -10.15
N TRP A 19 8.14 10.97 -10.72
CA TRP A 19 8.72 10.40 -11.93
C TRP A 19 7.84 10.66 -13.14
N ILE A 20 8.45 11.10 -14.24
CA ILE A 20 7.79 11.27 -15.53
C ILE A 20 8.67 10.65 -16.64
N GLN A 21 8.06 10.05 -17.66
CA GLN A 21 8.83 9.54 -18.79
C GLN A 21 9.18 10.67 -19.75
N LYS A 22 10.41 10.67 -20.25
CA LYS A 22 10.87 11.56 -21.32
C LYS A 22 11.51 10.73 -22.43
N LYS A 23 11.44 11.23 -23.65
CA LYS A 23 12.20 10.67 -24.78
C LYS A 23 13.44 11.54 -24.99
N ASP A 24 14.59 10.89 -25.06
CA ASP A 24 15.83 11.55 -25.48
C ASP A 24 15.81 11.83 -27.00
N GLN A 25 16.80 12.56 -27.52
CA GLN A 25 17.01 12.83 -28.95
C GLN A 25 17.06 11.53 -29.77
N THR A 26 17.53 10.44 -29.16
CA THR A 26 17.58 9.09 -29.74
C THR A 26 16.25 8.31 -29.65
N LYS A 27 15.16 8.94 -29.20
CA LYS A 27 13.84 8.34 -28.89
C LYS A 27 13.86 7.28 -27.78
N LYS A 28 14.96 7.11 -27.04
CA LYS A 28 15.02 6.23 -25.86
C LYS A 28 14.22 6.81 -24.70
N ILE A 29 13.54 5.93 -23.95
CA ILE A 29 12.76 6.33 -22.77
C ILE A 29 13.71 6.51 -21.59
N LEU A 30 13.62 7.67 -20.95
CA LEU A 30 14.26 8.02 -19.69
C LEU A 30 13.18 8.33 -18.65
N TYR A 31 13.46 8.06 -17.38
CA TYR A 31 12.62 8.47 -16.26
C TYR A 31 13.27 9.66 -15.58
N PHE A 32 12.59 10.79 -15.57
CA PHE A 32 13.07 12.03 -14.97
C PHE A 32 12.40 12.25 -13.62
N ASN A 33 13.21 12.46 -12.58
CA ASN A 33 12.72 12.86 -11.27
C ASN A 33 12.50 14.38 -11.24
N THR A 34 11.26 14.82 -11.07
CA THR A 34 10.88 16.24 -11.15
C THR A 34 11.30 17.04 -9.92
N LEU A 35 11.42 16.39 -8.75
CA LEU A 35 11.91 17.03 -7.53
C LEU A 35 13.43 17.13 -7.50
N ALA A 36 14.12 16.01 -7.64
CA ALA A 36 15.58 15.90 -7.51
C ALA A 36 16.33 16.26 -8.81
N ARG A 37 15.60 16.53 -9.90
CA ARG A 37 16.13 17.04 -11.18
C ARG A 37 17.19 16.17 -11.85
N PHE A 38 17.06 14.84 -11.76
CA PHE A 38 17.94 13.89 -12.46
C PHE A 38 17.15 12.90 -13.32
N ALA A 39 17.84 12.21 -14.24
CA ALA A 39 17.25 11.19 -15.10
C ALA A 39 17.94 9.84 -14.93
N ILE A 40 17.17 8.76 -15.05
CA ILE A 40 17.66 7.38 -15.10
C ILE A 40 17.08 6.65 -16.31
N ILE A 41 17.81 5.65 -16.80
CA ILE A 41 17.37 4.78 -17.91
C ILE A 41 16.53 3.61 -17.38
N THR A 42 16.91 3.09 -16.21
CA THR A 42 16.18 2.02 -15.54
C THR A 42 14.86 2.52 -14.97
N ARG A 43 13.87 1.63 -14.89
CA ARG A 43 12.59 1.97 -14.29
C ARG A 43 12.79 2.25 -12.78
N PRO A 44 12.27 3.37 -12.25
CA PRO A 44 12.33 3.64 -10.82
C PRO A 44 11.47 2.64 -10.05
N ASN A 45 11.94 2.27 -8.86
CA ASN A 45 11.13 1.54 -7.88
C ASN A 45 10.13 2.51 -7.27
N LEU A 46 8.85 2.27 -7.54
CA LEU A 46 7.75 3.04 -6.97
C LEU A 46 7.40 2.46 -5.60
N THR A 47 7.18 3.34 -4.63
CA THR A 47 6.75 2.92 -3.29
C THR A 47 5.29 2.50 -3.32
N ARG A 48 4.94 1.49 -2.53
CA ARG A 48 3.55 1.07 -2.33
C ARG A 48 3.02 1.65 -1.03
N GLY A 49 1.72 1.87 -0.99
CA GLY A 49 1.02 2.38 0.19
C GLY A 49 0.94 3.90 0.20
N GLU A 50 0.36 4.43 1.27
CA GLU A 50 0.15 5.85 1.48
C GLU A 50 0.10 6.19 2.97
N ILE A 51 0.23 7.48 3.27
CA ILE A 51 -0.11 8.02 4.59
C ILE A 51 -1.60 8.34 4.57
N PHE A 52 -2.34 7.69 5.47
CA PHE A 52 -3.77 7.90 5.60
C PHE A 52 -4.07 8.59 6.94
N ALA A 53 -4.30 9.90 6.89
CA ALA A 53 -4.41 10.77 8.05
C ALA A 53 -5.73 11.56 8.04
N ASP A 54 -6.86 10.85 7.93
CA ASP A 54 -8.20 11.43 8.01
C ASP A 54 -8.58 11.77 9.46
N ASP A 55 -9.64 12.57 9.62
CA ASP A 55 -10.23 12.88 10.92
C ASP A 55 -10.67 11.62 11.69
N ILE A 56 -10.63 11.72 13.01
CA ILE A 56 -11.11 10.66 13.92
C ILE A 56 -12.61 10.46 13.67
N GLY A 57 -13.05 9.20 13.55
CA GLY A 57 -14.46 8.86 13.31
C GLY A 57 -14.82 8.55 11.85
N LEU A 58 -13.92 8.76 10.88
CA LEU A 58 -14.15 8.45 9.46
C LEU A 58 -13.87 6.99 9.08
N SER A 59 -14.09 6.07 10.01
CA SER A 59 -13.99 4.61 9.77
C SER A 59 -12.66 4.14 9.18
N LYS A 60 -11.53 4.76 9.56
CA LYS A 60 -10.20 4.37 9.03
C LYS A 60 -9.88 2.88 9.26
N THR A 61 -10.31 2.32 10.38
CA THR A 61 -10.16 0.90 10.70
C THR A 61 -10.86 0.01 9.69
N ILE A 62 -12.14 0.27 9.36
CA ILE A 62 -12.88 -0.56 8.42
C ILE A 62 -12.31 -0.45 7.00
N GLN A 63 -11.84 0.75 6.61
CA GLN A 63 -11.20 0.96 5.31
C GLN A 63 -9.91 0.12 5.18
N MET A 64 -9.12 0.05 6.26
CA MET A 64 -7.91 -0.77 6.28
C MET A 64 -8.24 -2.27 6.29
N ILE A 65 -9.25 -2.72 7.03
CA ILE A 65 -9.73 -4.11 7.00
C ILE A 65 -10.21 -4.49 5.59
N ALA A 66 -10.98 -3.61 4.94
CA ALA A 66 -11.43 -3.82 3.57
C ALA A 66 -10.24 -3.93 2.59
N LEU A 67 -9.21 -3.11 2.76
CA LEU A 67 -7.98 -3.22 1.97
C LEU A 67 -7.29 -4.57 2.17
N ILE A 68 -7.15 -5.03 3.41
CA ILE A 68 -6.55 -6.34 3.74
C ILE A 68 -7.37 -7.47 3.10
N ALA A 69 -8.70 -7.45 3.26
CA ALA A 69 -9.60 -8.48 2.73
C ALA A 69 -9.69 -8.48 1.19
N SER A 70 -9.47 -7.33 0.54
CA SER A 70 -9.50 -7.20 -0.92
C SER A 70 -8.34 -7.91 -1.63
N LYS A 71 -7.30 -8.32 -0.89
CA LYS A 71 -6.11 -8.96 -1.44
C LYS A 71 -6.16 -10.48 -1.26
N PRO A 72 -6.45 -11.26 -2.31
CA PRO A 72 -6.20 -12.69 -2.25
C PRO A 72 -4.69 -12.93 -2.16
N ALA A 73 -4.26 -13.63 -1.11
CA ALA A 73 -2.86 -14.06 -0.90
C ALA A 73 -2.28 -14.91 -2.05
N ILE A 74 -3.12 -15.29 -3.01
CA ILE A 74 -2.82 -16.08 -4.21
C ILE A 74 -2.09 -15.24 -5.28
N ASN A 75 -2.25 -13.91 -5.28
CA ASN A 75 -1.70 -13.02 -6.31
C ASN A 75 -0.41 -12.29 -5.88
N LEU A 76 0.28 -12.79 -4.85
CA LEU A 76 1.54 -12.21 -4.39
C LEU A 76 2.72 -12.97 -4.98
N ASP A 77 3.71 -12.23 -5.50
CA ASP A 77 5.01 -12.82 -5.87
C ASP A 77 5.61 -13.53 -4.65
N PHE A 78 6.35 -14.61 -4.86
CA PHE A 78 7.01 -15.41 -3.81
C PHE A 78 7.93 -14.61 -2.86
N ILE A 79 8.23 -13.36 -3.22
CA ILE A 79 9.05 -12.43 -2.45
C ILE A 79 8.25 -11.76 -1.30
N TYR A 80 6.92 -11.73 -1.37
CA TYR A 80 6.08 -11.03 -0.39
C TYR A 80 5.36 -11.97 0.57
N SER A 81 5.23 -11.51 1.83
CA SER A 81 4.43 -12.20 2.84
C SER A 81 2.94 -12.16 2.50
N LYS A 82 2.25 -13.27 2.78
CA LYS A 82 0.78 -13.37 2.70
C LYS A 82 0.09 -12.76 3.93
N THR A 83 0.85 -12.33 4.92
CA THR A 83 0.35 -11.79 6.19
C THR A 83 0.54 -10.28 6.24
N THR A 84 -0.46 -9.57 6.76
CA THR A 84 -0.38 -8.14 7.07
C THR A 84 -0.11 -7.96 8.55
N LEU A 85 0.91 -7.17 8.91
CA LEU A 85 1.19 -6.77 10.28
C LEU A 85 0.53 -5.42 10.56
N ILE A 86 -0.26 -5.35 11.63
CA ILE A 86 -0.86 -4.10 12.14
C ILE A 86 -0.17 -3.79 13.47
N ILE A 87 0.44 -2.61 13.56
CA ILE A 87 1.06 -2.11 14.79
C ILE A 87 0.19 -0.97 15.31
N ALA A 88 -0.30 -1.10 16.53
CA ALA A 88 -1.15 -0.10 17.15
C ALA A 88 -0.98 -0.11 18.69
N PRO A 89 -1.37 0.97 19.39
CA PRO A 89 -1.45 0.98 20.85
C PRO A 89 -2.36 -0.14 21.39
N LEU A 90 -2.06 -0.66 22.57
CA LEU A 90 -2.85 -1.73 23.20
C LEU A 90 -4.32 -1.33 23.37
N SER A 91 -4.58 -0.05 23.65
CA SER A 91 -5.93 0.48 23.88
C SER A 91 -6.86 0.39 22.68
N VAL A 92 -6.35 0.16 21.46
CA VAL A 92 -7.19 0.04 20.25
C VAL A 92 -7.27 -1.40 19.73
N LEU A 93 -6.63 -2.35 20.41
CA LEU A 93 -6.56 -3.74 19.97
C LEU A 93 -7.94 -4.40 19.93
N GLU A 94 -8.73 -4.27 20.99
CA GLU A 94 -10.09 -4.81 21.06
C GLU A 94 -10.97 -4.27 19.93
N ASN A 95 -10.86 -2.96 19.65
CA ASN A 95 -11.57 -2.35 18.52
C ASN A 95 -11.19 -2.98 17.17
N TRP A 96 -9.92 -3.34 16.93
CA TRP A 96 -9.55 -4.05 15.70
C TRP A 96 -10.18 -5.45 15.62
N ILE A 97 -10.16 -6.19 16.73
CA ILE A 97 -10.72 -7.54 16.83
C ILE A 97 -12.22 -7.51 16.53
N ASP A 98 -12.96 -6.59 17.17
CA ASP A 98 -14.39 -6.44 16.99
C ASP A 98 -14.74 -6.07 15.55
N GLN A 99 -14.02 -5.11 14.96
CA GLN A 99 -14.26 -4.69 13.58
C GLN A 99 -14.00 -5.83 12.59
N ILE A 100 -12.98 -6.67 12.81
CA ILE A 100 -12.74 -7.86 11.98
C ILE A 100 -13.88 -8.86 12.13
N ASN A 101 -14.27 -9.19 13.37
CA ASN A 101 -15.33 -10.16 13.64
C ASN A 101 -16.70 -9.73 13.10
N MET A 102 -16.99 -8.42 13.13
CA MET A 102 -18.27 -7.86 12.66
C MET A 102 -18.33 -7.72 11.13
N HIS A 103 -17.24 -7.36 10.48
CA HIS A 103 -17.25 -6.93 9.07
C HIS A 103 -16.56 -7.88 8.09
N VAL A 104 -15.88 -8.91 8.57
CA VAL A 104 -15.24 -9.92 7.72
C VAL A 104 -16.02 -11.22 7.77
N LYS A 105 -16.21 -11.86 6.61
CA LYS A 105 -16.85 -13.17 6.53
C LYS A 105 -16.05 -14.19 7.37
N LYS A 106 -16.76 -14.97 8.18
CA LYS A 106 -16.15 -16.03 8.99
C LYS A 106 -15.29 -16.95 8.10
N GLU A 107 -14.10 -17.29 8.59
CA GLU A 107 -13.10 -18.16 7.93
C GLU A 107 -12.46 -17.60 6.64
N SER A 108 -12.74 -16.35 6.25
CA SER A 108 -12.09 -15.73 5.08
C SER A 108 -10.81 -14.97 5.41
N LEU A 109 -10.59 -14.63 6.69
CA LEU A 109 -9.38 -13.96 7.17
C LEU A 109 -9.02 -14.53 8.54
N PHE A 110 -7.79 -15.00 8.68
CA PHE A 110 -7.24 -15.45 9.95
C PHE A 110 -6.35 -14.34 10.52
N TYR A 111 -6.47 -14.08 11.83
CA TYR A 111 -5.64 -13.12 12.54
C TYR A 111 -5.04 -13.74 13.80
N TYR A 112 -3.90 -13.19 14.22
CA TYR A 112 -3.24 -13.52 15.47
C TYR A 112 -2.92 -12.22 16.20
N VAL A 113 -3.08 -12.25 17.52
CA VAL A 113 -2.87 -11.11 18.41
C VAL A 113 -1.64 -11.39 19.25
N PHE A 114 -0.68 -10.46 19.20
CA PHE A 114 0.55 -10.54 19.98
C PHE A 114 0.72 -9.26 20.80
N HIS A 115 0.72 -9.39 22.12
CA HIS A 115 1.09 -8.33 23.06
C HIS A 115 1.60 -8.92 24.38
N GLY A 116 2.46 -8.20 25.08
CA GLY A 116 3.09 -8.66 26.33
C GLY A 116 4.58 -8.99 26.16
N VAL A 117 5.19 -9.50 27.23
CA VAL A 117 6.57 -10.00 27.26
C VAL A 117 6.52 -11.52 27.23
N ASN A 118 7.35 -12.15 26.40
CA ASN A 118 7.58 -13.60 26.44
C ASN A 118 8.12 -14.05 27.79
#